data_AF-A0A1E8CY42-F1
#
_entry.id   AF-A0A1E8CY42-F1
#
_cell.length_a   1.000
_cell.length_b   1.000
_cell.length_c   1.000
_cell.angle_alpha   90.00
_cell.angle_beta   90.00
_cell.angle_gamma   90.00
#
_symmetry.space_group_name_H-M   'P 1'
#
loop_
_entity.id
_entity.type
_entity.pdbx_description
1 polymer ?
#
loop_
_entity_poly.entity_id
_entity_poly.type
_entity_poly.pdbx_seq_one_letter_code
_entity_poly.pdbx_strand_id
1 'polypeptide(L)'
;MPVAQSVTLDASGWLAGFKVAVKAASIDPTTHLITIGVTLTNTSQVDRRLNENAQEISFDPGDGSGLVPIQSVTPDAQVVAGTSATSTLAFPAPAGASFDKAVLVLGKAANHQWLVPLRAGASGSGERPVALRPPARLTTPGHIYYRITSAQLLPWSCSGVPPLTAFIPSAKSVSVIALNGTAGAGSVAVGGNVIGQMSITAPDGTTAAVISPPLKVWNTDQSSPNILMCIPVPTGLAGRYVLKITDAVPTSATATILVP
;
A
#
# COMPACT_ATOMS: atom_id res chain seq x y z
N MET A 1 -5.51 -20.48 -38.52
CA MET A 1 -6.38 -19.55 -37.76
C MET A 1 -5.76 -19.37 -36.39
N PRO A 2 -5.57 -18.13 -35.90
CA PRO A 2 -5.09 -17.91 -34.55
C PRO A 2 -6.11 -18.48 -33.55
N VAL A 3 -5.62 -19.21 -32.54
CA VAL A 3 -6.44 -19.99 -31.60
C VAL A 3 -6.58 -19.21 -30.31
N ALA A 4 -7.80 -19.17 -29.75
CA ALA A 4 -8.04 -18.59 -28.44
C ALA A 4 -7.24 -19.36 -27.37
N GLN A 5 -6.57 -18.63 -26.48
CA GLN A 5 -5.81 -19.21 -25.38
C GLN A 5 -6.45 -18.81 -24.06
N SER A 6 -6.47 -19.71 -23.09
CA SER A 6 -6.89 -19.41 -21.73
C SER A 6 -6.03 -20.13 -20.72
N VAL A 7 -5.87 -19.52 -19.55
CA VAL A 7 -5.10 -20.05 -18.44
C VAL A 7 -5.81 -19.77 -17.13
N THR A 8 -5.87 -20.79 -16.27
CA THR A 8 -6.31 -20.64 -14.88
C THR A 8 -5.11 -20.32 -14.01
N LEU A 9 -5.29 -19.34 -13.13
CA LEU A 9 -4.27 -18.79 -12.24
C LEU A 9 -4.80 -18.83 -10.80
N ASP A 10 -3.88 -18.87 -9.84
CA ASP A 10 -4.20 -18.66 -8.44
C ASP A 10 -3.10 -17.85 -7.76
N ALA A 11 -2.81 -16.69 -8.38
CA ALA A 11 -1.79 -15.79 -7.90
C ALA A 11 -2.44 -14.69 -7.06
N SER A 12 -1.81 -14.33 -5.93
CA SER A 12 -2.21 -13.16 -5.17
C SER A 12 -1.01 -12.32 -4.74
N GLY A 13 -1.20 -11.01 -4.70
CA GLY A 13 -0.19 -10.04 -4.32
C GLY A 13 -0.80 -8.67 -4.12
N TRP A 14 -0.01 -7.63 -4.35
CA TRP A 14 -0.37 -6.29 -3.88
C TRP A 14 -0.03 -5.20 -4.88
N LEU A 15 -0.86 -4.16 -4.90
CA LEU A 15 -0.61 -2.92 -5.62
C LEU A 15 -1.25 -1.77 -4.85
N ALA A 16 -0.44 -0.83 -4.33
CA ALA A 16 -0.90 0.45 -3.78
C ALA A 16 -2.13 0.36 -2.86
N GLY A 17 -2.14 -0.60 -1.91
CA GLY A 17 -3.26 -0.80 -0.98
C GLY A 17 -4.42 -1.65 -1.49
N PHE A 18 -4.30 -2.26 -2.66
CA PHE A 18 -5.14 -3.39 -3.06
C PHE A 18 -4.38 -4.69 -2.82
N LYS A 19 -5.05 -5.66 -2.20
CA LYS A 19 -4.69 -7.07 -2.39
C LYS A 19 -5.36 -7.54 -3.67
N VAL A 20 -4.56 -7.97 -4.64
CA VAL A 20 -5.03 -8.38 -5.96
C VAL A 20 -4.91 -9.89 -6.06
N ALA A 21 -6.01 -10.57 -6.39
CA ALA A 21 -6.01 -11.98 -6.76
C ALA A 21 -6.29 -12.11 -8.25
N VAL A 22 -5.49 -12.88 -8.97
CA VAL A 22 -5.60 -13.12 -10.40
C VAL A 22 -6.06 -14.56 -10.60
N LYS A 23 -7.20 -14.75 -11.29
CA LYS A 23 -7.85 -16.06 -11.41
C LYS A 23 -7.78 -16.68 -12.78
N ALA A 24 -7.80 -15.88 -13.83
CA ALA A 24 -7.71 -16.36 -15.19
C ALA A 24 -7.22 -15.26 -16.13
N ALA A 25 -6.61 -15.67 -17.23
CA ALA A 25 -6.33 -14.82 -18.37
C ALA A 25 -6.76 -15.51 -19.68
N SER A 26 -7.17 -14.72 -20.67
CA SER A 26 -7.47 -15.23 -22.01
C SER A 26 -7.01 -14.28 -23.11
N ILE A 27 -6.61 -14.84 -24.25
CA ILE A 27 -6.34 -14.13 -25.50
C ILE A 27 -7.49 -14.44 -26.46
N ASP A 28 -8.19 -13.40 -26.89
CA ASP A 28 -9.17 -13.48 -27.97
C ASP A 28 -8.55 -13.01 -29.29
N PRO A 29 -8.33 -13.93 -30.25
CA PRO A 29 -7.70 -13.59 -31.53
C PRO A 29 -8.63 -12.83 -32.48
N THR A 30 -9.94 -12.77 -32.20
CA THR A 30 -10.94 -12.07 -33.03
C THR A 30 -11.00 -10.60 -32.65
N THR A 31 -11.03 -10.32 -31.35
CA THR A 31 -11.05 -8.94 -30.83
C THR A 31 -9.66 -8.36 -30.61
N HIS A 32 -8.61 -9.18 -30.74
CA HIS A 32 -7.22 -8.82 -30.44
C HIS A 32 -7.06 -8.26 -29.02
N LEU A 33 -7.72 -8.90 -28.04
CA LEU A 33 -7.67 -8.51 -26.64
C LEU A 33 -7.13 -9.64 -25.77
N ILE A 34 -6.26 -9.26 -24.84
CA ILE A 34 -5.95 -10.04 -23.65
C ILE A 34 -6.86 -9.57 -22.53
N THR A 35 -7.57 -10.47 -21.89
CA THR A 35 -8.39 -10.18 -20.70
C THR A 35 -7.86 -10.95 -19.50
N ILE A 36 -7.83 -10.29 -18.34
CA ILE A 36 -7.36 -10.88 -17.09
C ILE A 36 -8.38 -10.60 -15.99
N GLY A 37 -8.95 -11.67 -15.42
CA GLY A 37 -9.90 -11.59 -14.32
C GLY A 37 -9.20 -11.41 -12.98
N VAL A 38 -9.57 -10.36 -12.26
CA VAL A 38 -9.00 -10.01 -10.95
C VAL A 38 -10.07 -9.83 -9.88
N THR A 39 -9.73 -10.18 -8.65
CA THR A 39 -10.46 -9.79 -7.44
C THR A 39 -9.58 -8.82 -6.65
N LEU A 40 -10.14 -7.68 -6.29
CA LEU A 40 -9.47 -6.59 -5.62
C LEU A 40 -10.03 -6.47 -4.21
N THR A 41 -9.20 -6.58 -3.19
CA THR A 41 -9.57 -6.23 -1.81
C THR A 41 -8.94 -4.89 -1.45
N ASN A 42 -9.76 -3.88 -1.17
CA ASN A 42 -9.28 -2.55 -0.78
C ASN A 42 -8.85 -2.56 0.69
N THR A 43 -7.57 -2.34 0.96
CA THR A 43 -7.02 -2.30 2.33
C THR A 43 -6.71 -0.89 2.82
N SER A 44 -7.09 0.15 2.07
CA SER A 44 -6.96 1.54 2.51
C SER A 44 -8.13 1.97 3.41
N GLN A 45 -8.08 3.18 3.98
CA GLN A 45 -9.13 3.73 4.84
C GLN A 45 -10.24 4.45 4.06
N VAL A 46 -10.09 4.56 2.75
CA VAL A 46 -11.04 5.25 1.86
C VAL A 46 -11.43 4.33 0.72
N ASP A 47 -12.57 4.63 0.11
CA ASP A 47 -12.97 3.93 -1.09
C ASP A 47 -12.04 4.27 -2.26
N ARG A 48 -11.77 3.30 -3.12
CA ARG A 48 -10.77 3.42 -4.20
C ARG A 48 -11.25 2.75 -5.48
N ARG A 49 -10.77 3.23 -6.62
CA ARG A 49 -10.91 2.55 -7.92
C ARG A 49 -9.56 2.00 -8.36
N LEU A 50 -9.55 0.85 -9.02
CA LEU A 50 -8.29 0.32 -9.58
C LEU A 50 -7.75 1.23 -10.69
N ASN A 51 -8.64 1.81 -11.50
CA ASN A 51 -8.27 2.65 -12.63
C ASN A 51 -7.48 3.92 -12.24
N GLU A 52 -7.56 4.35 -10.97
CA GLU A 52 -6.68 5.40 -10.43
C GLU A 52 -5.19 5.02 -10.46
N ASN A 53 -4.88 3.72 -10.56
CA ASN A 53 -3.53 3.17 -10.70
C ASN A 53 -3.27 2.62 -12.11
N ALA A 54 -4.08 2.97 -13.14
CA ALA A 54 -3.94 2.39 -14.48
C ALA A 54 -2.53 2.56 -15.08
N GLN A 55 -1.83 3.65 -14.76
CA GLN A 55 -0.46 3.89 -15.21
C GLN A 55 0.59 2.94 -14.62
N GLU A 56 0.23 2.18 -13.59
CA GLU A 56 1.07 1.15 -12.99
C GLU A 56 0.75 -0.24 -13.53
N ILE A 57 -0.28 -0.40 -14.36
CA ILE A 57 -0.75 -1.71 -14.80
C ILE A 57 -0.34 -1.91 -16.26
N SER A 58 0.46 -2.93 -16.51
CA SER A 58 0.93 -3.28 -17.85
C SER A 58 1.05 -4.77 -18.05
N PHE A 59 1.13 -5.18 -19.30
CA PHE A 59 1.35 -6.53 -19.75
C PHE A 59 2.70 -6.60 -20.46
N ASP A 60 3.56 -7.53 -20.08
CA ASP A 60 4.78 -7.86 -20.80
C ASP A 60 4.54 -9.13 -21.62
N PRO A 61 4.58 -9.09 -22.97
CA PRO A 61 4.46 -10.29 -23.79
C PRO A 61 5.64 -11.26 -23.66
N GLY A 62 6.80 -10.79 -23.19
CA GLY A 62 8.03 -11.59 -23.08
C GLY A 62 8.73 -11.86 -24.42
N ASP A 63 8.40 -11.10 -25.46
CA ASP A 63 8.99 -11.16 -26.80
C ASP A 63 9.99 -10.02 -27.10
N GLY A 64 10.19 -9.11 -26.14
CA GLY A 64 11.08 -7.96 -26.27
C GLY A 64 10.44 -6.71 -26.88
N SER A 65 9.15 -6.74 -27.20
CA SER A 65 8.40 -5.57 -27.72
C SER A 65 8.13 -4.48 -26.69
N GLY A 66 8.33 -4.78 -25.40
CA GLY A 66 8.15 -3.85 -24.29
C GLY A 66 6.80 -3.99 -23.59
N LEU A 67 6.54 -3.11 -22.63
CA LEU A 67 5.33 -3.14 -21.82
C LEU A 67 4.13 -2.56 -22.58
N VAL A 68 3.03 -3.30 -22.59
CA VAL A 68 1.73 -2.89 -23.13
C VAL A 68 0.88 -2.33 -21.99
N PRO A 69 0.47 -1.04 -22.02
CA PRO A 69 -0.36 -0.48 -20.98
C PRO A 69 -1.78 -1.07 -20.99
N ILE A 70 -2.44 -1.05 -19.84
CA ILE A 70 -3.86 -1.42 -19.75
C ILE A 70 -4.73 -0.50 -20.63
N GLN A 71 -5.69 -1.10 -21.33
CA GLN A 71 -6.66 -0.38 -22.15
C GLN A 71 -7.93 -0.04 -21.36
N SER A 72 -8.42 -0.97 -20.53
CA SER A 72 -9.60 -0.74 -19.70
C SER A 72 -9.69 -1.66 -18.48
N VAL A 73 -10.50 -1.23 -17.51
CA VAL A 73 -10.92 -2.00 -16.32
C VAL A 73 -12.44 -2.06 -16.32
N THR A 74 -13.02 -3.26 -16.30
CA THR A 74 -14.48 -3.44 -16.37
C THR A 74 -14.99 -4.49 -15.38
N PRO A 75 -15.95 -4.18 -14.50
CA PRO A 75 -16.39 -2.81 -14.19
C PRO A 75 -15.28 -2.02 -13.48
N ASP A 76 -15.17 -0.72 -13.78
CA ASP A 76 -14.41 0.24 -12.96
C ASP A 76 -15.30 0.72 -11.80
N ALA A 77 -15.65 -0.22 -10.93
CA ALA A 77 -16.43 0.07 -9.73
C ALA A 77 -15.54 0.62 -8.62
N GLN A 78 -16.09 1.52 -7.83
CA GLN A 78 -15.50 1.93 -6.56
C GLN A 78 -15.53 0.74 -5.60
N VAL A 79 -14.37 0.37 -5.07
CA VAL A 79 -14.20 -0.70 -4.09
C VAL A 79 -14.20 -0.07 -2.70
N VAL A 80 -15.24 -0.37 -1.93
CA VAL A 80 -15.41 0.18 -0.58
C VAL A 80 -14.27 -0.27 0.33
N ALA A 81 -13.79 0.61 1.22
CA ALA A 81 -12.74 0.29 2.18
C ALA A 81 -13.04 -1.00 2.95
N GLY A 82 -12.07 -1.92 3.01
CA GLY A 82 -12.20 -3.21 3.68
C GLY A 82 -13.00 -4.28 2.93
N THR A 83 -13.52 -3.98 1.74
CA THR A 83 -14.33 -4.92 0.94
C THR A 83 -13.58 -5.44 -0.29
N SER A 84 -14.19 -6.39 -1.02
CA SER A 84 -13.66 -6.92 -2.27
C SER A 84 -14.63 -6.74 -3.44
N ALA A 85 -14.08 -6.53 -4.64
CA ALA A 85 -14.83 -6.48 -5.89
C ALA A 85 -14.09 -7.23 -7.01
N THR A 86 -14.81 -7.71 -8.02
CA THR A 86 -14.21 -8.35 -9.20
C THR A 86 -14.21 -7.40 -10.39
N SER A 87 -13.11 -7.41 -11.14
CA SER A 87 -12.94 -6.64 -12.38
C SER A 87 -12.17 -7.47 -13.40
N THR A 88 -12.31 -7.08 -14.67
CA THR A 88 -11.52 -7.60 -15.78
C THR A 88 -10.61 -6.50 -16.28
N LEU A 89 -9.32 -6.79 -16.39
CA LEU A 89 -8.33 -5.94 -17.05
C LEU A 89 -8.28 -6.32 -18.52
N ALA A 90 -8.27 -5.35 -19.43
CA ALA A 90 -8.11 -5.60 -20.85
C ALA A 90 -6.85 -4.91 -21.39
N PHE A 91 -6.12 -5.61 -22.25
CA PHE A 91 -4.93 -5.13 -22.94
C PHE A 91 -5.04 -5.44 -24.43
N PRO A 92 -4.45 -4.61 -25.31
CA PRO A 92 -4.26 -4.97 -26.71
C PRO A 92 -3.38 -6.22 -26.81
N ALA A 93 -3.81 -7.21 -27.60
CA ALA A 93 -3.02 -8.39 -27.91
C ALA A 93 -2.12 -8.10 -29.13
N PRO A 94 -0.78 -8.05 -28.98
CA PRO A 94 0.10 -7.94 -30.13
C PRO A 94 -0.06 -9.16 -31.06
N ALA A 95 0.35 -9.00 -32.32
CA ALA A 95 0.31 -10.10 -33.28
C ALA A 95 1.18 -11.26 -32.78
N GLY A 96 0.59 -12.45 -32.68
CA GLY A 96 1.28 -13.63 -32.15
C GLY A 96 1.40 -13.69 -30.63
N ALA A 97 0.64 -12.86 -29.89
CA ALA A 97 0.58 -12.91 -28.43
C ALA A 97 0.35 -14.36 -27.94
N SER A 98 1.16 -14.76 -26.96
CA SER A 98 1.10 -16.06 -26.30
C SER A 98 1.34 -15.88 -24.81
N PHE A 99 0.83 -16.79 -24.00
CA PHE A 99 1.09 -16.80 -22.57
C PHE A 99 2.40 -17.49 -22.15
N ASP A 100 3.18 -18.04 -23.10
CA ASP A 100 4.40 -18.82 -22.79
C ASP A 100 5.43 -18.04 -21.96
N LYS A 101 5.55 -16.73 -22.20
CA LYS A 101 6.47 -15.82 -21.48
C LYS A 101 5.77 -14.59 -20.91
N ALA A 102 4.45 -14.55 -20.99
CA ALA A 102 3.70 -13.36 -20.64
C ALA A 102 3.66 -13.11 -19.12
N VAL A 103 3.73 -11.85 -18.74
CA VAL A 103 3.68 -11.40 -17.34
C VAL A 103 2.70 -10.24 -17.21
N LEU A 104 1.76 -10.34 -16.28
CA LEU A 104 1.03 -9.16 -15.79
C LEU A 104 1.94 -8.42 -14.80
N VAL A 105 2.15 -7.14 -15.05
CA VAL A 105 3.01 -6.25 -14.27
C VAL A 105 2.13 -5.24 -13.55
N LEU A 106 2.16 -5.27 -12.21
CA LEU A 106 1.46 -4.33 -11.34
C LEU A 106 2.50 -3.50 -10.58
N GLY A 107 2.69 -2.25 -11.00
CA GLY A 107 3.74 -1.32 -10.59
C GLY A 107 4.69 -0.96 -11.76
N LYS A 108 5.25 0.25 -11.76
CA LYS A 108 6.33 0.66 -12.68
C LYS A 108 7.69 0.08 -12.29
N ALA A 109 8.63 0.01 -13.25
CA ALA A 109 9.96 -0.54 -13.03
C ALA A 109 10.76 0.14 -11.90
N ALA A 110 10.54 1.43 -11.66
CA ALA A 110 11.14 2.20 -10.56
C ALA A 110 10.37 2.09 -9.22
N ASN A 111 9.17 1.53 -9.24
CA ASN A 111 8.27 1.40 -8.11
C ASN A 111 8.23 -0.04 -7.58
N HIS A 112 7.69 -0.22 -6.38
CA HIS A 112 7.32 -1.54 -5.91
C HIS A 112 6.40 -2.25 -6.90
N GLN A 113 6.73 -3.50 -7.22
CA GLN A 113 6.08 -4.26 -8.27
C GLN A 113 5.62 -5.62 -7.77
N TRP A 114 4.49 -6.06 -8.31
CA TRP A 114 4.05 -7.45 -8.30
C TRP A 114 3.98 -7.96 -9.74
N LEU A 115 4.75 -9.01 -10.03
CA LEU A 115 4.88 -9.63 -11.34
C LEU A 115 4.18 -10.97 -11.32
N VAL A 116 3.25 -11.20 -12.24
CA VAL A 116 2.44 -12.43 -12.32
C VAL A 116 2.67 -13.12 -13.66
N PRO A 117 3.47 -14.19 -13.71
CA PRO A 117 3.57 -15.01 -14.91
C PRO A 117 2.20 -15.61 -15.25
N LEU A 118 1.74 -15.42 -16.49
CA LEU A 118 0.41 -15.85 -16.92
C LEU A 118 0.42 -17.29 -17.42
N ARG A 119 0.99 -18.21 -16.63
CA ARG A 119 1.07 -19.64 -16.94
C ARG A 119 0.48 -20.47 -15.80
N ALA A 120 -0.09 -21.61 -16.13
CA ALA A 120 -0.74 -22.47 -15.14
C ALA A 120 0.22 -22.83 -13.99
N GLY A 121 -0.26 -22.75 -12.76
CA GLY A 121 0.52 -23.06 -11.55
C GLY A 121 1.60 -22.04 -11.18
N ALA A 122 1.75 -20.95 -11.94
CA ALA A 122 2.68 -19.89 -11.54
C ALA A 122 2.16 -19.10 -10.33
N SER A 123 3.08 -18.77 -9.43
CA SER A 123 2.87 -17.78 -8.39
C SER A 123 3.39 -16.43 -8.86
N GLY A 124 2.73 -15.36 -8.44
CA GLY A 124 3.28 -14.01 -8.60
C GLY A 124 4.43 -13.75 -7.62
N SER A 125 5.27 -12.78 -7.95
CA SER A 125 6.41 -12.37 -7.13
C SER A 125 6.37 -10.86 -6.89
N GLY A 126 6.59 -10.43 -5.66
CA GLY A 126 6.53 -9.03 -5.27
C GLY A 126 6.49 -8.88 -3.76
N GLU A 127 6.62 -7.63 -3.31
CA GLU A 127 6.58 -7.31 -1.89
C GLU A 127 5.16 -7.38 -1.33
N ARG A 128 5.05 -7.60 -0.01
CA ARG A 128 3.78 -7.67 0.71
C ARG A 128 3.85 -6.90 2.02
N PRO A 129 2.73 -6.45 2.57
CA PRO A 129 2.67 -5.94 3.93
C PRO A 129 3.27 -6.92 4.93
N VAL A 130 4.09 -6.40 5.83
CA VAL A 130 4.65 -7.17 6.95
C VAL A 130 4.08 -6.60 8.24
N ALA A 131 3.42 -7.44 9.03
CA ALA A 131 2.93 -7.03 10.34
C ALA A 131 4.11 -6.76 11.29
N LEU A 132 4.08 -5.61 11.96
CA LEU A 132 5.09 -5.21 12.93
C LEU A 132 4.54 -5.32 14.36
N ARG A 133 5.44 -5.37 15.34
CA ARG A 133 5.11 -5.35 16.77
C ARG A 133 5.56 -4.03 17.39
N PRO A 134 4.71 -3.00 17.37
CA PRO A 134 5.01 -1.71 18.00
C PRO A 134 4.73 -1.79 19.51
N PRO A 135 5.15 -0.79 20.31
CA PRO A 135 4.59 -0.61 21.65
C PRO A 135 3.07 -0.39 21.56
N ALA A 136 2.34 -0.76 22.60
CA ALA A 136 0.90 -0.53 22.64
C ALA A 136 0.51 0.95 22.73
N ARG A 137 1.38 1.79 23.31
CA ARG A 137 1.12 3.22 23.53
C ARG A 137 2.43 4.00 23.68
N LEU A 138 2.46 5.21 23.13
CA LEU A 138 3.43 6.25 23.48
C LEU A 138 2.68 7.38 24.17
N THR A 139 3.25 7.94 25.24
CA THR A 139 2.68 9.07 25.97
C THR A 139 3.79 10.07 26.26
N THR A 140 3.66 11.30 25.79
CA THR A 140 4.59 12.39 26.10
C THR A 140 4.43 12.87 27.55
N PRO A 141 5.44 13.53 28.13
CA PRO A 141 5.29 14.24 29.40
C PRO A 141 4.12 15.25 29.44
N GLY A 142 3.77 15.86 28.30
CA GLY A 142 2.55 16.67 28.15
C GLY A 142 1.23 15.88 28.18
N HIS A 143 1.27 14.58 28.49
CA HIS A 143 0.14 13.65 28.52
C HIS A 143 -0.60 13.45 27.19
N ILE A 144 0.04 13.79 26.07
CA ILE A 144 -0.44 13.45 24.73
C ILE A 144 -0.03 12.04 24.41
N TYR A 145 -0.95 11.25 23.86
CA TYR A 145 -0.69 9.85 23.57
C TYR A 145 -1.08 9.43 22.17
N TYR A 146 -0.40 8.38 21.71
CA TYR A 146 -0.78 7.61 20.54
C TYR A 146 -0.83 6.14 20.93
N ARG A 147 -2.04 5.58 20.96
CA ARG A 147 -2.29 4.15 21.24
C ARG A 147 -2.31 3.41 19.91
N ILE A 148 -1.32 2.55 19.70
CA ILE A 148 -1.14 1.82 18.45
C ILE A 148 -1.97 0.53 18.52
N THR A 149 -2.87 0.33 17.56
CA THR A 149 -3.71 -0.86 17.45
C THR A 149 -3.17 -1.84 16.41
N SER A 150 -2.53 -1.33 15.36
CA SER A 150 -1.78 -2.14 14.41
C SER A 150 -0.61 -1.37 13.82
N ALA A 151 0.43 -2.09 13.39
CA ALA A 151 1.53 -1.54 12.62
C ALA A 151 1.93 -2.48 11.50
N GLN A 152 2.31 -1.92 10.36
CA GLN A 152 2.74 -2.66 9.19
C GLN A 152 3.89 -1.94 8.48
N LEU A 153 4.81 -2.71 7.91
CA LEU A 153 5.72 -2.22 6.87
C LEU A 153 5.05 -2.46 5.51
N LEU A 154 4.91 -1.41 4.72
CA LEU A 154 4.14 -1.40 3.48
C LEU A 154 5.04 -1.04 2.28
N PRO A 155 4.92 -1.75 1.14
CA PRO A 155 5.63 -1.44 -0.10
C PRO A 155 4.89 -0.38 -0.93
N TRP A 156 4.33 0.65 -0.29
CA TRP A 156 3.61 1.73 -0.93
C TRP A 156 3.61 2.97 -0.05
N SER A 157 3.28 4.11 -0.66
CA SER A 157 3.23 5.41 0.00
C SER A 157 1.79 5.73 0.43
N CYS A 158 1.64 6.74 1.27
CA CYS A 158 0.34 7.25 1.68
C CYS A 158 0.08 8.62 1.07
N SER A 159 -1.19 8.90 0.77
CA SER A 159 -1.66 10.19 0.26
C SER A 159 -2.92 10.61 1.03
N GLY A 160 -3.09 11.93 1.21
CA GLY A 160 -4.18 12.50 1.98
C GLY A 160 -3.82 12.72 3.45
N VAL A 161 -4.86 12.96 4.25
CA VAL A 161 -4.75 13.25 5.69
C VAL A 161 -5.67 12.32 6.47
N PRO A 162 -5.26 11.82 7.65
CA PRO A 162 -6.13 11.04 8.51
C PRO A 162 -7.49 11.70 8.80
N PRO A 163 -8.59 10.94 8.87
CA PRO A 163 -8.69 9.48 8.64
C PRO A 163 -8.83 9.11 7.16
N LEU A 164 -8.75 10.08 6.25
CA LEU A 164 -8.93 9.90 4.80
C LEU A 164 -7.60 9.60 4.11
N THR A 165 -6.88 8.58 4.59
CA THR A 165 -5.58 8.20 4.04
C THR A 165 -5.72 7.09 3.02
N ALA A 166 -5.20 7.34 1.84
CA ALA A 166 -5.20 6.44 0.70
C ALA A 166 -3.78 5.91 0.44
N PHE A 167 -3.65 4.72 -0.13
CA PHE A 167 -2.36 4.16 -0.51
C PHE A 167 -2.06 4.39 -1.98
N ILE A 168 -0.82 4.73 -2.30
CA ILE A 168 -0.37 5.06 -3.66
C ILE A 168 0.94 4.34 -3.98
N PRO A 169 1.26 4.10 -5.27
CA PRO A 169 2.54 3.52 -5.67
C PRO A 169 3.73 4.29 -5.08
N SER A 170 4.83 3.58 -4.81
CA SER A 170 6.03 4.15 -4.21
C SER A 170 7.29 3.61 -4.88
N ALA A 171 8.36 4.39 -4.88
CA ALA A 171 9.66 3.97 -5.38
C ALA A 171 10.19 2.73 -4.63
N LYS A 172 10.95 1.86 -5.32
CA LYS A 172 11.53 0.64 -4.72
C LYS A 172 12.45 0.90 -3.54
N SER A 173 13.01 2.11 -3.43
CA SER A 173 13.88 2.51 -2.33
C SER A 173 13.13 3.01 -1.09
N VAL A 174 11.80 3.15 -1.17
CA VAL A 174 10.96 3.71 -0.10
C VAL A 174 9.86 2.73 0.28
N SER A 175 9.86 2.34 1.54
CA SER A 175 8.74 1.65 2.21
C SER A 175 8.10 2.59 3.21
N VAL A 176 6.95 2.21 3.76
CA VAL A 176 6.26 2.99 4.80
C VAL A 176 6.04 2.13 6.04
N ILE A 177 6.41 2.65 7.21
CA ILE A 177 5.88 2.13 8.47
C ILE A 177 4.54 2.83 8.70
N ALA A 178 3.47 2.06 8.56
CA ALA A 178 2.10 2.50 8.79
C ALA A 178 1.66 2.09 10.20
N LEU A 179 1.31 3.07 11.02
CA LEU A 179 0.81 2.87 12.38
C LEU A 179 -0.66 3.30 12.39
N ASN A 180 -1.57 2.40 12.73
CA ASN A 180 -2.97 2.74 12.94
C ASN A 180 -3.25 2.77 14.44
N GLY A 181 -4.09 3.70 14.87
CA GLY A 181 -4.32 3.88 16.28
C GLY A 181 -5.29 4.98 16.67
N THR A 182 -5.26 5.29 17.96
CA THR A 182 -6.01 6.37 18.57
C THR A 182 -5.04 7.40 19.12
N ALA A 183 -5.17 8.64 18.66
CA ALA A 183 -4.45 9.77 19.22
C ALA A 183 -5.34 10.52 20.22
N GLY A 184 -4.78 11.11 21.26
CA GLY A 184 -5.56 11.88 22.24
C GLY A 184 -4.76 12.54 23.33
N ALA A 185 -5.46 13.25 24.21
CA ALA A 185 -4.92 13.88 25.40
C ALA A 185 -5.39 13.14 26.66
N GLY A 186 -4.49 12.97 27.63
CA GLY A 186 -4.81 12.41 28.94
C GLY A 186 -5.53 13.43 29.86
N SER A 187 -5.84 12.99 31.07
CA SER A 187 -6.62 13.72 32.07
C SER A 187 -5.94 14.95 32.68
N VAL A 188 -4.66 15.17 32.37
CA VAL A 188 -3.83 16.25 32.95
C VAL A 188 -3.04 16.99 31.86
N ALA A 189 -3.58 17.07 30.64
CA ALA A 189 -2.87 17.70 29.52
C ALA A 189 -2.58 19.19 29.80
N VAL A 190 -1.30 19.57 29.73
CA VAL A 190 -0.82 20.92 30.07
C VAL A 190 -0.50 21.68 28.79
N GLY A 191 -1.49 22.37 28.23
CA GLY A 191 -1.32 23.32 27.11
C GLY A 191 -1.10 22.67 25.74
N GLY A 192 -1.76 23.21 24.70
CA GLY A 192 -1.47 22.91 23.29
C GLY A 192 -1.52 21.42 22.94
N ASN A 193 -2.71 20.84 22.92
CA ASN A 193 -2.92 19.39 22.91
C ASN A 193 -2.80 18.74 21.52
N VAL A 194 -1.64 18.87 20.89
CA VAL A 194 -1.40 18.42 19.51
C VAL A 194 -0.17 17.52 19.47
N ILE A 195 -0.23 16.44 18.69
CA ILE A 195 0.99 15.73 18.26
C ILE A 195 1.67 16.64 17.23
N GLY A 196 2.79 17.25 17.61
CA GLY A 196 3.55 18.14 16.73
C GLY A 196 4.18 17.36 15.58
N GLN A 197 4.89 16.28 15.90
CA GLN A 197 5.58 15.46 14.92
C GLN A 197 5.67 14.01 15.36
N MET A 198 5.62 13.11 14.40
CA MET A 198 6.01 11.71 14.58
C MET A 198 7.19 11.42 13.66
N SER A 199 8.23 10.80 14.20
CA SER A 199 9.44 10.47 13.45
C SER A 199 9.89 9.06 13.74
N ILE A 200 10.55 8.46 12.77
CA ILE A 200 11.21 7.17 12.89
C ILE A 200 12.66 7.34 12.49
N THR A 201 13.55 6.91 13.37
CA THR A 201 14.97 6.73 13.06
C THR A 201 15.21 5.26 12.75
N ALA A 202 15.71 5.00 11.55
CA ALA A 202 16.08 3.69 11.06
C ALA A 202 17.41 3.19 11.67
N PRO A 203 17.73 1.89 11.57
CA PRO A 203 18.95 1.31 12.13
C PRO A 203 20.27 1.93 11.64
N ASP A 204 20.25 2.48 10.42
CA ASP A 204 21.38 3.19 9.80
C ASP A 204 21.53 4.64 10.29
N GLY A 205 20.65 5.11 11.17
CA GLY A 205 20.59 6.48 11.67
C GLY A 205 19.74 7.44 10.83
N THR A 206 19.26 7.01 9.65
CA THR A 206 18.39 7.81 8.79
C THR A 206 17.10 8.13 9.53
N THR A 207 16.76 9.40 9.65
CA THR A 207 15.53 9.83 10.33
C THR A 207 14.54 10.40 9.32
N ALA A 208 13.35 9.84 9.31
CA ALA A 208 12.21 10.35 8.56
C ALA A 208 11.15 10.83 9.54
N ALA A 209 10.40 11.84 9.11
CA ALA A 209 9.35 12.40 9.93
C ALA A 209 8.14 12.78 9.11
N VAL A 210 7.00 12.70 9.77
CA VAL A 210 5.75 13.27 9.28
C VAL A 210 5.19 14.22 10.33
N ILE A 211 4.76 15.37 9.86
CA ILE A 211 3.89 16.25 10.64
C ILE A 211 2.52 15.57 10.63
N SER A 212 1.95 15.34 11.81
CA SER A 212 0.61 14.77 11.93
C SER A 212 -0.42 15.73 11.32
N PRO A 213 -1.21 15.33 10.30
CA PRO A 213 -2.32 16.14 9.86
C PRO A 213 -3.68 15.58 10.34
N PRO A 214 -4.67 16.45 10.62
CA PRO A 214 -4.52 17.87 10.94
C PRO A 214 -4.10 18.05 12.40
N LEU A 215 -3.54 19.23 12.70
CA LEU A 215 -3.25 19.76 14.04
C LEU A 215 -4.54 19.80 14.88
N LYS A 216 -5.05 18.65 15.30
CA LYS A 216 -6.22 18.56 16.16
C LYS A 216 -5.76 18.82 17.58
N VAL A 217 -6.27 19.90 18.16
CA VAL A 217 -6.16 20.16 19.58
C VAL A 217 -7.18 19.25 20.27
N TRP A 218 -6.72 18.29 21.06
CA TRP A 218 -7.59 17.45 21.90
C TRP A 218 -7.79 18.11 23.26
N ASN A 219 -8.99 18.47 23.68
CA ASN A 219 -9.18 18.83 25.09
C ASN A 219 -8.86 17.62 26.00
N THR A 220 -8.70 17.87 27.29
CA THR A 220 -8.54 16.83 28.31
C THR A 220 -9.53 15.67 28.08
N ASP A 221 -9.02 14.45 28.13
CA ASP A 221 -9.76 13.21 27.89
C ASP A 221 -10.41 13.06 26.51
N GLN A 222 -10.09 13.93 25.55
CA GLN A 222 -10.50 13.76 24.16
C GLN A 222 -9.53 12.86 23.40
N SER A 223 -10.09 12.11 22.46
CA SER A 223 -9.32 11.27 21.56
C SER A 223 -9.92 11.25 20.16
N SER A 224 -9.18 10.69 19.22
CA SER A 224 -9.61 10.47 17.85
C SER A 224 -9.12 9.10 17.39
N PRO A 225 -10.05 8.17 17.10
CA PRO A 225 -9.68 6.86 16.59
C PRO A 225 -9.32 6.93 15.10
N ASN A 226 -8.83 5.81 14.56
CA ASN A 226 -8.57 5.59 13.14
C ASN A 226 -7.54 6.56 12.53
N ILE A 227 -6.59 7.01 13.33
CA ILE A 227 -5.48 7.85 12.87
C ILE A 227 -4.41 6.93 12.29
N LEU A 228 -4.24 6.96 10.97
CA LEU A 228 -3.17 6.26 10.27
C LEU A 228 -1.97 7.19 10.07
N MET A 229 -0.85 6.87 10.71
CA MET A 229 0.41 7.58 10.54
C MET A 229 1.29 6.77 9.58
N CYS A 230 1.69 7.39 8.47
CA CYS A 230 2.53 6.75 7.47
C CYS A 230 3.90 7.42 7.44
N ILE A 231 4.95 6.73 7.87
CA ILE A 231 6.30 7.29 7.94
C ILE A 231 7.18 6.61 6.91
N PRO A 232 7.68 7.34 5.89
CA PRO A 232 8.53 6.75 4.88
C PRO A 232 9.87 6.33 5.50
N VAL A 233 10.36 5.16 5.14
CA VAL A 233 11.64 4.60 5.59
C VAL A 233 12.38 3.96 4.41
N PRO A 234 13.71 3.84 4.46
CA PRO A 234 14.44 3.10 3.43
C PRO A 234 13.99 1.63 3.37
N THR A 235 13.80 1.11 2.16
CA THR A 235 13.47 -0.31 1.94
C THR A 235 14.65 -1.22 2.28
N GLY A 236 14.37 -2.41 2.83
CA GLY A 236 15.37 -3.47 3.02
C GLY A 236 16.22 -3.37 4.29
N LEU A 237 15.98 -2.38 5.15
CA LEU A 237 16.66 -2.25 6.44
C LEU A 237 15.90 -3.02 7.53
N ALA A 238 16.39 -4.21 7.89
CA ALA A 238 15.90 -4.96 9.06
C ALA A 238 16.48 -4.40 10.37
N GLY A 239 15.78 -4.63 11.48
CA GLY A 239 16.29 -4.33 12.82
C GLY A 239 15.48 -3.32 13.61
N ARG A 240 16.19 -2.54 14.44
CA ARG A 240 15.61 -1.68 15.47
C ARG A 240 15.33 -0.27 14.95
N TYR A 241 14.06 0.06 14.80
CA TYR A 241 13.60 1.40 14.49
C TYR A 241 13.18 2.13 15.76
N VAL A 242 13.57 3.40 15.91
CA VAL A 242 13.18 4.25 17.04
C VAL A 242 12.06 5.16 16.61
N LEU A 243 10.85 4.89 17.09
CA LEU A 243 9.68 5.75 16.94
C LEU A 243 9.74 6.86 18.01
N LYS A 244 9.53 8.11 17.59
CA LYS A 244 9.45 9.27 18.48
C LYS A 244 8.19 10.06 18.16
N ILE A 245 7.40 10.37 19.19
CA ILE A 245 6.35 11.40 19.12
C ILE A 245 6.80 12.62 19.90
N THR A 246 6.54 13.80 19.35
CA THR A 246 6.69 15.08 20.05
C THR A 246 5.34 15.75 20.17
N ASP A 247 5.11 16.41 21.30
CA ASP A 247 3.99 17.34 21.45
C ASP A 247 4.37 18.72 20.86
N ALA A 248 3.48 19.70 21.00
CA ALA A 248 3.73 21.09 20.63
C ALA A 248 4.66 21.83 21.62
N VAL A 249 4.87 21.29 22.82
CA VAL A 249 5.69 21.88 23.90
C VAL A 249 6.88 20.96 24.16
N PRO A 250 8.08 21.22 23.60
CA PRO A 250 9.10 20.27 23.15
C PRO A 250 9.45 19.08 24.08
N THR A 251 8.46 18.25 24.40
CA THR A 251 8.61 17.00 25.12
C THR A 251 8.38 15.86 24.16
N SER A 252 8.97 14.70 24.46
CA SER A 252 8.91 13.57 23.55
C SER A 252 8.82 12.25 24.28
N ALA A 253 8.19 11.29 23.60
CA ALA A 253 8.21 9.90 24.01
C ALA A 253 8.79 9.08 22.86
N THR A 254 9.62 8.11 23.23
CA THR A 254 10.25 7.20 22.27
C THR A 254 9.86 5.77 22.54
N ALA A 255 9.81 4.98 21.49
CA ALA A 255 9.66 3.55 21.58
C ALA A 255 10.39 2.84 20.45
N THR A 256 10.41 1.52 20.51
CA THR A 256 11.10 0.68 19.53
C THR A 256 10.10 -0.13 18.72
N ILE A 257 10.32 -0.17 17.41
CA ILE A 257 9.65 -1.09 16.50
C ILE A 257 10.71 -2.02 15.92
N LEU A 258 10.45 -3.31 15.97
CA LEU A 258 11.31 -4.32 15.34
C LEU A 258 10.75 -4.64 13.96
N VAL A 259 11.58 -4.44 12.94
CA VAL A 259 11.33 -4.87 11.57
C VAL A 259 12.14 -6.15 11.34
N PRO A 260 11.50 -7.25 10.89
CA PRO A 260 12.17 -8.53 10.69
C PRO A 260 13.16 -8.51 9.52
#